data_AF-A0A8D0H408-F1
#
_entry.id   AF-A0A8D0H408-F1
#
_cell.length_a   1.000
_cell.length_b   1.000
_cell.length_c   1.000
_cell.angle_alpha   90.00
_cell.angle_beta   90.00
_cell.angle_gamma   90.00
#
_symmetry.space_group_name_H-M   'P 1'
#
loop_
_entity.id
_entity.type
_entity.pdbx_description
1 polymer ?
#
loop_
_entity_poly.entity_id
_entity_poly.type
_entity_poly.pdbx_seq_one_letter_code
_entity_poly.pdbx_strand_id
1 'polypeptide(L)'
;MNSLGGGHTSLTFLRSPQGTLTCSQTLHGTSGNGLGRFGAALASLGDITGDGIGDVAVGAPMEDNNQGAVYIFLGGEGGIRDPHSQRIAGRSYSLHFFGQSVQGRLDVSGDGLTDLAVGALGAAGLFRSRPVFRVFSSLRFSPDRVPQDGTGCWGDRFGTAVPRGNVTLCFALARIGPRGTLGPLRARVTFNLQVDANQTRPRLKLESEASAETIRVGITETCLTRILQASVTLPQGSLLHGGRALPQGSS
;
A
#
# COMPACT_ATOMS: atom_id res chain seq x y z
N MET A 1 25.64 -34.96 -2.74
CA MET A 1 26.27 -33.70 -2.28
C MET A 1 25.37 -33.13 -1.20
N ASN A 2 25.83 -33.18 0.06
CA ASN A 2 25.04 -32.74 1.20
C ASN A 2 24.89 -31.22 1.14
N SER A 3 23.64 -30.76 1.16
CA SER A 3 23.29 -29.34 1.35
C SER A 3 23.86 -28.89 2.68
N LEU A 4 24.98 -28.16 2.67
CA LEU A 4 25.45 -27.41 3.83
C LEU A 4 24.40 -26.31 4.04
N GLY A 5 23.46 -26.57 4.94
CA GLY A 5 22.32 -25.72 5.20
C GLY A 5 22.77 -24.34 5.66
N GLY A 6 22.21 -23.31 5.05
CA GLY A 6 22.28 -21.93 5.51
C GLY A 6 21.98 -21.82 6.99
N GLY A 7 22.57 -20.83 7.66
CA GLY A 7 22.13 -20.45 9.00
C GLY A 7 20.61 -20.26 9.01
N HIS A 8 19.95 -20.70 10.07
CA HIS A 8 18.51 -20.52 10.26
C HIS A 8 18.30 -19.93 11.66
N THR A 9 17.33 -19.02 11.79
CA THR A 9 16.96 -18.48 13.10
C THR A 9 15.68 -19.16 13.53
N SER A 10 15.73 -19.89 14.64
CA SER A 10 14.53 -20.42 15.27
C SER A 10 13.98 -19.40 16.27
N LEU A 11 12.69 -19.11 16.19
CA LEU A 11 11.98 -18.21 17.08
C LEU A 11 11.06 -19.01 18.02
N THR A 12 11.22 -18.78 19.31
CA THR A 12 10.46 -19.46 20.35
C THR A 12 9.44 -18.48 20.93
N PHE A 13 8.14 -18.72 20.71
CA PHE A 13 7.09 -17.94 21.36
C PHE A 13 6.85 -18.44 22.79
N LEU A 14 6.81 -17.50 23.74
CA LEU A 14 6.35 -17.74 25.10
C LEU A 14 4.82 -17.91 25.07
N ARG A 15 4.34 -19.13 24.87
CA ARG A 15 2.93 -19.46 25.08
C ARG A 15 2.80 -20.79 25.80
N SER A 16 2.99 -20.79 27.11
CA SER A 16 2.32 -21.80 27.93
C SER A 16 2.07 -21.31 29.36
N PRO A 17 0.87 -21.58 29.92
CA PRO A 17 0.62 -21.46 31.36
C PRO A 17 1.53 -22.37 32.20
N GLN A 18 2.21 -23.35 31.58
CA GLN A 18 3.07 -24.34 32.22
C GLN A 18 4.57 -23.99 32.19
N GLY A 19 4.97 -22.86 31.60
CA GLY A 19 6.38 -22.39 31.59
C GLY A 19 7.32 -23.10 30.61
N THR A 20 6.84 -24.01 29.76
CA THR A 20 7.67 -24.73 28.79
C THR A 20 7.94 -23.88 27.55
N LEU A 21 9.22 -23.75 27.18
CA LEU A 21 9.66 -23.09 25.95
C LEU A 21 9.66 -24.08 24.78
N THR A 22 8.84 -23.84 23.76
CA THR A 22 8.82 -24.64 22.52
C THR A 22 9.07 -23.74 21.32
N CYS A 23 9.98 -24.15 20.43
CA CYS A 23 10.15 -23.49 19.14
C CYS A 23 8.84 -23.59 18.36
N SER A 24 8.27 -22.43 18.05
CA SER A 24 6.95 -22.30 17.44
C SER A 24 7.05 -21.84 16.00
N GLN A 25 8.16 -21.23 15.62
CA GLN A 25 8.40 -20.72 14.27
C GLN A 25 9.89 -20.71 13.94
N THR A 26 10.24 -20.95 12.69
CA THR A 26 11.60 -20.72 12.16
C THR A 26 11.53 -19.63 11.09
N LEU A 27 12.49 -18.72 11.11
CA LEU A 27 12.66 -17.66 10.12
C LEU A 27 13.79 -18.01 9.16
N HIS A 28 13.61 -17.64 7.90
CA HIS A 28 14.56 -17.94 6.84
C HIS A 28 15.08 -16.67 6.15
N GLY A 29 16.40 -16.64 5.92
CA GLY A 29 17.03 -15.67 5.02
C GLY A 29 16.76 -15.99 3.55
N THR A 30 17.41 -15.27 2.64
CA THR A 30 17.30 -15.52 1.20
C THR A 30 17.98 -16.84 0.86
N SER A 31 17.34 -17.66 0.02
CA SER A 31 17.90 -18.93 -0.45
C SER A 31 19.19 -18.72 -1.26
N GLY A 32 20.00 -19.77 -1.38
CA GLY A 32 21.28 -19.73 -2.10
C GLY A 32 22.49 -19.31 -1.27
N ASN A 33 22.30 -18.93 0.01
CA ASN A 33 23.38 -18.58 0.93
C ASN A 33 23.60 -19.65 2.01
N GLY A 34 24.03 -20.85 1.61
CA GLY A 34 24.24 -22.00 2.50
C GLY A 34 25.23 -21.78 3.65
N LEU A 35 26.08 -20.76 3.57
CA LEU A 35 27.03 -20.39 4.63
C LEU A 35 26.81 -18.97 5.15
N GLY A 36 25.62 -18.38 4.88
CA GLY A 36 25.34 -16.97 5.16
C GLY A 36 25.34 -16.55 6.63
N ARG A 37 25.32 -17.53 7.56
CA ARG A 37 25.19 -17.34 9.00
C ARG A 37 24.02 -16.42 9.39
N PHE A 38 22.88 -16.59 8.71
CA PHE A 38 21.64 -15.96 9.11
C PHE A 38 21.29 -16.33 10.56
N GLY A 39 20.97 -15.32 11.37
CA GLY A 39 20.77 -15.46 12.81
C GLY A 39 21.99 -15.17 13.66
N ALA A 40 23.12 -14.74 13.07
CA ALA A 40 24.33 -14.39 13.83
C ALA A 40 24.12 -13.20 14.78
N ALA A 41 23.17 -12.31 14.46
CA ALA A 41 22.76 -11.19 15.30
C ALA A 41 21.25 -11.02 15.23
N LEU A 42 20.64 -10.61 16.35
CA LEU A 42 19.20 -10.39 16.50
C LEU A 42 18.95 -9.09 17.26
N ALA A 43 18.00 -8.29 16.79
CA ALA A 43 17.55 -7.10 17.49
C ALA A 43 16.04 -6.92 17.39
N SER A 44 15.41 -6.50 18.49
CA SER A 44 14.05 -5.96 18.44
C SER A 44 14.10 -4.55 17.84
N LEU A 45 13.15 -4.24 16.96
CA LEU A 45 12.97 -2.90 16.39
C LEU A 45 11.84 -2.12 17.08
N GLY A 46 11.14 -2.74 18.04
CA GLY A 46 9.83 -2.26 18.47
C GLY A 46 8.84 -2.35 17.31
N ASP A 47 7.75 -1.61 17.38
CA ASP A 47 6.72 -1.57 16.33
C ASP A 47 7.03 -0.41 15.35
N ILE A 48 7.77 -0.72 14.29
CA ILE A 48 8.15 0.25 13.24
C ILE A 48 7.04 0.44 12.22
N THR A 49 6.03 -0.44 12.23
CA THR A 49 4.89 -0.37 11.32
C THR A 49 3.62 0.17 11.95
N GLY A 50 3.65 0.49 13.25
CA GLY A 50 2.59 0.99 14.13
C GLY A 50 1.30 0.16 14.14
N ASP A 51 1.40 -1.15 13.93
CA ASP A 51 0.27 -2.10 14.00
C ASP A 51 0.05 -2.70 15.40
N GLY A 52 0.88 -2.30 16.36
CA GLY A 52 0.88 -2.75 17.75
C GLY A 52 1.73 -3.99 18.01
N ILE A 53 2.39 -4.55 17.00
CA ILE A 53 3.18 -5.78 17.11
C ILE A 53 4.66 -5.47 16.86
N GLY A 54 5.53 -6.01 17.70
CA GLY A 54 6.96 -5.78 17.58
C GLY A 54 7.60 -6.46 16.36
N ASP A 55 8.46 -5.72 15.67
CA ASP A 55 9.25 -6.14 14.53
C ASP A 55 10.68 -6.51 14.95
N VAL A 56 11.40 -7.25 14.10
CA VAL A 56 12.75 -7.75 14.40
C VAL A 56 13.70 -7.59 13.22
N ALA A 57 14.98 -7.35 13.53
CA ALA A 57 16.08 -7.40 12.59
C ALA A 57 16.96 -8.63 12.83
N VAL A 58 17.39 -9.28 11.75
CA VAL A 58 18.24 -10.47 11.78
C VAL A 58 19.47 -10.27 10.88
N GLY A 59 20.65 -10.46 11.44
CA GLY A 59 21.93 -10.36 10.74
C GLY A 59 22.35 -11.66 10.07
N ALA A 60 22.96 -11.56 8.89
CA ALA A 60 23.51 -12.67 8.10
C ALA A 60 24.86 -12.25 7.48
N PRO A 61 25.92 -12.11 8.31
CA PRO A 61 27.16 -11.45 7.92
C PRO A 61 27.97 -12.18 6.83
N MET A 62 27.72 -13.46 6.58
CA MET A 62 28.46 -14.24 5.58
C MET A 62 27.71 -14.42 4.26
N GLU A 63 26.51 -13.85 4.13
CA GLU A 63 25.79 -13.83 2.85
C GLU A 63 26.51 -12.99 1.80
N ASP A 64 26.16 -13.21 0.53
CA ASP A 64 26.73 -12.49 -0.61
C ASP A 64 28.27 -12.50 -0.50
N ASN A 65 28.91 -13.67 -0.50
CA ASN A 65 30.38 -13.78 -0.44
C ASN A 65 31.05 -12.98 0.70
N ASN A 66 30.50 -13.01 1.91
CA ASN A 66 30.96 -12.24 3.08
C ASN A 66 30.75 -10.72 3.01
N GLN A 67 29.99 -10.20 2.05
CA GLN A 67 29.53 -8.81 2.12
C GLN A 67 28.53 -8.62 3.28
N GLY A 68 27.70 -9.64 3.51
CA GLY A 68 26.73 -9.70 4.61
C GLY A 68 25.42 -8.97 4.30
N ALA A 69 24.40 -9.25 5.12
CA ALA A 69 23.08 -8.65 5.01
C ALA A 69 22.38 -8.52 6.38
N VAL A 70 21.38 -7.65 6.43
CA VAL A 70 20.39 -7.57 7.52
C VAL A 70 18.99 -7.69 6.95
N TYR A 71 18.15 -8.45 7.62
CA TYR A 71 16.76 -8.72 7.27
C TYR A 71 15.82 -8.07 8.27
N ILE A 72 14.74 -7.47 7.78
CA ILE A 72 13.67 -6.88 8.61
C ILE A 72 12.43 -7.76 8.48
N PHE A 73 12.02 -8.38 9.58
CA PHE A 73 10.79 -9.16 9.67
C PHE A 73 9.77 -8.40 10.50
N LEU A 74 8.54 -8.35 9.99
CA LEU A 74 7.46 -7.62 10.64
C LEU A 74 6.72 -8.51 11.62
N GLY A 75 6.22 -7.91 12.69
CA GLY A 75 5.25 -8.54 13.58
C GLY A 75 3.93 -8.83 12.86
N GLY A 76 3.22 -9.86 13.30
CA GLY A 76 1.91 -10.22 12.78
C GLY A 76 1.07 -10.96 13.79
N GLU A 77 -0.21 -11.12 13.47
CA GLU A 77 -1.09 -11.98 14.23
C GLU A 77 -0.51 -13.40 14.23
N GLY A 78 -0.22 -13.93 15.42
CA GLY A 78 0.36 -15.27 15.57
C GLY A 78 1.89 -15.36 15.53
N GLY A 79 2.63 -14.25 15.34
CA GLY A 79 4.09 -14.29 15.43
C GLY A 79 4.83 -13.25 14.60
N ILE A 80 5.96 -13.66 14.02
CA ILE A 80 6.76 -12.84 13.11
C ILE A 80 6.41 -13.27 11.69
N ARG A 81 6.21 -12.34 10.75
CA ARG A 81 5.86 -12.65 9.36
C ARG A 81 7.11 -13.11 8.60
N ASP A 82 7.01 -14.27 7.94
CA ASP A 82 8.01 -14.82 7.01
C ASP A 82 7.30 -15.02 5.65
N PRO A 83 7.78 -14.46 4.52
CA PRO A 83 9.10 -13.86 4.27
C PRO A 83 9.34 -12.49 4.95
N HIS A 84 10.62 -12.12 5.07
CA HIS A 84 11.06 -10.78 5.46
C HIS A 84 10.45 -9.67 4.58
N SER A 85 10.23 -8.50 5.16
CA SER A 85 9.70 -7.31 4.47
C SER A 85 10.77 -6.50 3.74
N GLN A 86 12.00 -6.52 4.25
CA GLN A 86 13.12 -5.79 3.68
C GLN A 86 14.42 -6.56 3.91
N ARG A 87 15.32 -6.49 2.92
CA ARG A 87 16.71 -6.95 3.03
C ARG A 87 17.65 -5.79 2.70
N ILE A 88 18.59 -5.52 3.59
CA ILE A 88 19.63 -4.51 3.43
C ILE A 88 20.94 -5.26 3.19
N ALA A 89 21.48 -5.15 1.98
CA ALA A 89 22.70 -5.87 1.59
C ALA A 89 23.95 -5.00 1.82
N GLY A 90 24.97 -5.55 2.47
CA GLY A 90 26.24 -4.87 2.72
C GLY A 90 26.96 -4.46 1.43
N ARG A 91 26.76 -5.23 0.35
CA ARG A 91 27.31 -4.94 -0.99
C ARG A 91 26.89 -3.57 -1.54
N SER A 92 25.71 -3.07 -1.16
CA SER A 92 25.22 -1.74 -1.58
C SER A 92 26.02 -0.59 -0.97
N TYR A 93 26.85 -0.89 0.03
CA TYR A 93 27.65 0.06 0.79
C TYR A 93 29.15 -0.30 0.80
N SER A 94 29.56 -1.26 -0.04
CA SER A 94 30.94 -1.77 -0.08
C SER A 94 31.45 -2.30 1.28
N LEU A 95 30.55 -2.89 2.07
CA LEU A 95 30.85 -3.44 3.40
C LEU A 95 31.14 -4.94 3.35
N HIS A 96 31.86 -5.42 4.36
CA HIS A 96 32.12 -6.84 4.64
C HIS A 96 31.62 -7.20 6.04
N PHE A 97 31.15 -8.43 6.22
CA PHE A 97 30.52 -8.91 7.45
C PHE A 97 29.41 -8.00 7.97
N PHE A 98 28.71 -7.31 7.07
CA PHE A 98 27.60 -6.44 7.42
C PHE A 98 26.47 -7.25 8.07
N GLY A 99 26.01 -6.84 9.25
CA GLY A 99 25.04 -7.60 10.03
C GLY A 99 25.67 -8.54 11.07
N GLN A 100 26.97 -8.44 11.33
CA GLN A 100 27.62 -9.22 12.41
C GLN A 100 27.19 -8.79 13.81
N SER A 101 26.71 -7.55 13.95
CA SER A 101 26.05 -7.03 15.14
C SER A 101 24.92 -6.09 14.69
N VAL A 102 23.82 -6.08 15.43
CA VAL A 102 22.64 -5.29 15.10
C VAL A 102 22.05 -4.74 16.39
N GLN A 103 21.69 -3.46 16.39
CA GLN A 103 21.01 -2.80 17.50
C GLN A 103 19.83 -1.99 16.95
N GLY A 104 18.63 -2.29 17.46
CA GLY A 104 17.41 -1.53 17.18
C GLY A 104 16.96 -0.70 18.39
N ARG A 105 15.76 -0.13 18.28
CA ARG A 105 15.11 0.74 19.29
C ARG A 105 15.96 1.94 19.71
N LEU A 106 16.70 2.48 18.76
CA LEU A 106 17.43 3.74 18.90
C LEU A 106 16.62 4.83 18.19
N ASP A 107 16.67 6.08 18.63
CA ASP A 107 16.22 7.22 17.81
C ASP A 107 17.39 8.19 17.75
N VAL A 108 18.30 7.93 16.80
CA VAL A 108 19.51 8.73 16.64
C VAL A 108 19.21 9.99 15.83
N SER A 109 18.17 9.94 15.02
CA SER A 109 17.74 11.08 14.20
C SER A 109 16.91 12.12 14.96
N GLY A 110 16.35 11.77 16.12
CA GLY A 110 15.49 12.64 16.92
C GLY A 110 14.12 12.88 16.29
N ASP A 111 13.69 12.01 15.37
CA ASP A 111 12.40 12.13 14.68
C ASP A 111 11.29 11.30 15.32
N GLY A 112 11.60 10.56 16.38
CA GLY A 112 10.69 9.72 17.15
C GLY A 112 10.52 8.32 16.57
N LEU A 113 11.17 7.99 15.46
CA LEU A 113 11.14 6.65 14.86
C LEU A 113 12.34 5.81 15.32
N THR A 114 12.15 4.49 15.37
CA THR A 114 13.25 3.58 15.64
C THR A 114 14.23 3.55 14.46
N ASP A 115 15.46 3.94 14.69
CA ASP A 115 16.62 3.73 13.84
C ASP A 115 17.31 2.40 14.12
N LEU A 116 18.11 1.95 13.15
CA LEU A 116 18.84 0.68 13.17
C LEU A 116 20.33 0.93 13.01
N ALA A 117 21.12 0.46 13.96
CA ALA A 117 22.58 0.41 13.85
C ALA A 117 23.05 -1.01 13.50
N VAL A 118 23.96 -1.11 12.54
CA VAL A 118 24.47 -2.40 12.03
C VAL A 118 25.99 -2.36 11.95
N GLY A 119 26.64 -3.32 12.59
CA GLY A 119 28.10 -3.49 12.51
C GLY A 119 28.54 -4.20 11.23
N ALA A 120 29.73 -3.81 10.76
CA ALA A 120 30.47 -4.41 9.66
C ALA A 120 31.97 -4.43 10.01
N LEU A 121 32.80 -5.06 9.19
CA LEU A 121 34.24 -5.08 9.39
C LEU A 121 34.81 -3.66 9.22
N GLY A 122 35.32 -3.09 10.31
CA GLY A 122 35.93 -1.75 10.31
C GLY A 122 34.95 -0.59 10.13
N ALA A 123 33.64 -0.83 10.15
CA ALA A 123 32.62 0.19 9.94
C ALA A 123 31.30 -0.14 10.66
N ALA A 124 30.42 0.85 10.78
CA ALA A 124 29.04 0.66 11.20
C ALA A 124 28.11 1.49 10.31
N GLY A 125 26.97 0.91 9.94
CA GLY A 125 25.89 1.60 9.25
C GLY A 125 24.82 2.04 10.24
N LEU A 126 24.36 3.29 10.13
CA LEU A 126 23.20 3.80 10.84
C LEU A 126 22.08 4.07 9.82
N PHE A 127 20.97 3.37 9.96
CA PHE A 127 19.84 3.42 9.05
C PHE A 127 18.67 4.09 9.75
N ARG A 128 18.25 5.21 9.18
CA ARG A 128 17.08 5.94 9.67
C ARG A 128 15.80 5.29 9.17
N SER A 129 14.83 5.11 10.06
CA SER A 129 13.49 4.71 9.62
C SER A 129 12.78 5.82 8.86
N ARG A 130 11.83 5.44 8.00
CA ARG A 130 10.99 6.39 7.28
C ARG A 130 9.59 6.39 7.89
N PRO A 131 8.92 7.55 7.99
CA PRO A 131 7.54 7.58 8.45
C PRO A 131 6.64 6.70 7.57
N VAL A 132 5.80 5.89 8.23
CA VAL A 132 4.80 5.04 7.56
C VAL A 132 3.42 5.67 7.71
N PHE A 133 2.66 5.71 6.62
CA PHE A 133 1.31 6.27 6.58
C PHE A 133 0.33 5.27 6.01
N ARG A 134 -0.88 5.26 6.58
CA ARG A 134 -2.04 4.60 5.98
C ARG A 134 -2.80 5.63 5.16
N VAL A 135 -3.11 5.31 3.91
CA VAL A 135 -3.99 6.10 3.08
C VAL A 135 -5.39 5.49 3.17
N PHE A 136 -6.34 6.24 3.72
CA PHE A 136 -7.75 5.90 3.65
C PHE A 136 -8.36 6.51 2.40
N SER A 137 -9.19 5.73 1.71
CA SER A 137 -9.99 6.20 0.59
C SER A 137 -11.46 5.85 0.79
N SER A 138 -12.35 6.73 0.37
CA SER A 138 -13.79 6.48 0.33
C SER A 138 -14.40 7.00 -0.96
N LEU A 139 -15.41 6.30 -1.47
CA LEU A 139 -16.09 6.63 -2.72
C LEU A 139 -17.59 6.80 -2.44
N ARG A 140 -18.18 7.90 -2.93
CA ARG A 140 -19.60 8.23 -2.76
C ARG A 140 -20.21 8.65 -4.08
N PHE A 141 -21.47 8.26 -4.31
CA PHE A 141 -22.23 8.63 -5.49
C PHE A 141 -23.41 9.54 -5.10
N SER A 142 -23.72 10.52 -5.95
CA SER A 142 -24.88 11.39 -5.79
C SER A 142 -25.51 11.66 -7.17
N PRO A 143 -26.73 11.16 -7.44
CA PRO A 143 -27.52 10.27 -6.58
C PRO A 143 -26.83 8.90 -6.36
N ASP A 144 -27.23 8.21 -5.29
CA ASP A 144 -26.74 6.86 -4.96
C ASP A 144 -27.27 5.79 -5.93
N ARG A 145 -28.30 6.12 -6.71
CA ARG A 145 -28.92 5.27 -7.74
C ARG A 145 -29.10 6.05 -9.03
N VAL A 146 -28.92 5.36 -10.16
CA VAL A 146 -29.21 5.93 -11.48
C VAL A 146 -30.72 5.90 -11.71
N PRO A 147 -31.40 7.04 -11.88
CA PRO A 147 -32.83 7.07 -12.18
C PRO A 147 -33.10 6.41 -13.54
N GLN A 148 -34.03 5.47 -13.58
CA GLN A 148 -34.44 4.77 -14.82
C GLN A 148 -35.67 5.41 -15.49
N ASP A 149 -36.33 6.34 -14.81
CA ASP A 149 -37.54 7.04 -15.23
C ASP A 149 -37.27 8.31 -16.04
N GLY A 150 -36.00 8.58 -16.38
CA GLY A 150 -35.58 9.76 -17.15
C GLY A 150 -35.51 11.06 -16.34
N THR A 151 -35.81 11.04 -15.03
CA THR A 151 -35.76 12.23 -14.17
C THR A 151 -34.33 12.78 -13.94
N GLY A 152 -33.31 11.96 -14.22
CA GLY A 152 -31.89 12.34 -14.12
C GLY A 152 -31.28 12.91 -15.41
N CYS A 153 -32.06 13.06 -16.47
CA CYS A 153 -31.56 13.47 -17.78
C CYS A 153 -31.46 15.00 -17.89
N TRP A 154 -30.24 15.54 -17.83
CA TRP A 154 -29.98 16.96 -18.07
C TRP A 154 -29.47 17.16 -19.51
N GLY A 155 -30.28 17.82 -20.35
CA GLY A 155 -29.97 18.11 -21.75
C GLY A 155 -31.08 18.90 -22.46
N ASP A 156 -30.65 19.79 -23.34
CA ASP A 156 -31.31 20.76 -24.21
C ASP A 156 -32.41 20.19 -25.14
N ARG A 157 -33.33 21.07 -25.56
CA ARG A 157 -34.60 20.78 -26.27
C ARG A 157 -34.46 20.04 -27.62
N PHE A 158 -33.28 19.58 -28.00
CA PHE A 158 -32.95 18.98 -29.29
C PHE A 158 -32.32 17.58 -29.23
N GLY A 159 -32.33 16.91 -28.07
CA GLY A 159 -32.23 15.45 -28.01
C GLY A 159 -30.83 14.88 -27.78
N THR A 160 -30.54 14.58 -26.51
CA THR A 160 -29.96 13.33 -25.97
C THR A 160 -29.69 13.57 -24.49
N ALA A 161 -30.76 13.80 -23.72
CA ALA A 161 -30.63 14.00 -22.29
C ALA A 161 -30.24 12.65 -21.64
N VAL A 162 -29.04 12.57 -21.09
CA VAL A 162 -28.49 11.36 -20.46
C VAL A 162 -28.49 11.51 -18.94
N PRO A 163 -28.71 10.42 -18.18
CA PRO A 163 -28.54 10.45 -16.73
C PRO A 163 -27.13 10.92 -16.37
N ARG A 164 -27.06 11.95 -15.52
CA ARG A 164 -25.82 12.47 -14.94
C ARG A 164 -25.82 12.28 -13.43
N GLY A 165 -24.64 12.04 -12.87
CA GLY A 165 -24.43 11.93 -11.44
C GLY A 165 -23.01 12.30 -11.05
N ASN A 166 -22.81 12.58 -9.78
CA ASN A 166 -21.50 12.90 -9.22
C ASN A 166 -20.91 11.67 -8.55
N VAL A 167 -19.62 11.43 -8.80
CA VAL A 167 -18.79 10.52 -8.01
C VAL A 167 -17.78 11.35 -7.23
N THR A 168 -17.77 11.19 -5.91
CA THR A 168 -16.87 11.89 -5.00
C THR A 168 -15.92 10.89 -4.38
N LEU A 169 -14.63 11.06 -4.64
CA LEU A 169 -13.54 10.26 -4.10
C LEU A 169 -12.83 11.10 -3.03
N CYS A 170 -12.74 10.57 -1.81
CA CYS A 170 -12.11 11.23 -0.69
C CYS A 170 -10.89 10.45 -0.22
N PHE A 171 -9.86 11.16 0.23
CA PHE A 171 -8.63 10.60 0.77
C PHE A 171 -8.25 11.26 2.09
N ALA A 172 -7.73 10.46 3.03
CA ALA A 172 -7.14 10.95 4.27
C ALA A 172 -5.89 10.15 4.62
N LEU A 173 -4.89 10.80 5.20
CA LEU A 173 -3.71 10.13 5.74
C LEU A 173 -3.89 9.88 7.24
N ALA A 174 -3.54 8.68 7.67
CA ALA A 174 -3.31 8.41 9.08
C ALA A 174 -1.84 8.06 9.33
N ARG A 175 -1.28 8.69 10.36
CA ARG A 175 0.05 8.36 10.87
C ARG A 175 0.03 6.97 11.45
N ILE A 176 1.08 6.22 11.15
CA ILE A 176 1.35 4.96 11.84
C ILE A 176 2.68 5.12 12.60
N GLY A 177 2.67 4.84 13.92
CA GLY A 177 3.81 5.05 14.83
C GLY A 177 3.59 6.13 15.91
N PRO A 178 4.60 6.43 16.74
CA PRO A 178 4.48 7.29 17.91
C PRO A 178 4.05 8.73 17.56
N ARG A 179 3.24 9.33 18.45
CA ARG A 179 2.76 10.71 18.33
C ARG A 179 3.88 11.67 18.75
N GLY A 180 4.60 12.25 17.80
CA GLY A 180 5.64 13.26 18.10
C GLY A 180 6.56 13.59 16.93
N THR A 181 7.21 14.76 17.03
CA THR A 181 8.36 15.31 16.25
C THR A 181 8.30 15.46 14.74
N LEU A 182 7.49 14.68 14.02
CA LEU A 182 7.38 14.79 12.56
C LEU A 182 6.38 15.87 12.17
N GLY A 183 6.79 16.77 11.28
CA GLY A 183 5.99 17.89 10.75
C GLY A 183 4.67 17.49 10.07
N PRO A 184 3.90 18.47 9.54
CA PRO A 184 2.58 18.24 9.00
C PRO A 184 2.62 17.21 7.86
N LEU A 185 1.80 16.16 8.00
CA LEU A 185 1.76 15.07 7.03
C LEU A 185 1.12 15.53 5.73
N ARG A 186 1.88 15.38 4.65
CA ARG A 186 1.42 15.69 3.29
C ARG A 186 1.94 14.62 2.34
N ALA A 187 1.06 14.10 1.50
CA ALA A 187 1.42 13.21 0.41
C ALA A 187 0.77 13.68 -0.88
N ARG A 188 1.37 13.30 -2.02
CA ARG A 188 0.72 13.37 -3.33
C ARG A 188 0.19 11.98 -3.64
N VAL A 189 -1.13 11.83 -3.68
CA VAL A 189 -1.78 10.59 -4.08
C VAL A 189 -2.11 10.69 -5.56
N THR A 190 -1.49 9.83 -6.35
CA THR A 190 -1.83 9.64 -7.75
C THR A 190 -2.78 8.45 -7.86
N PHE A 191 -3.92 8.62 -8.52
CA PHE A 191 -4.94 7.59 -8.65
C PHE A 191 -5.55 7.59 -10.06
N ASN A 192 -6.08 6.44 -10.45
CA ASN A 192 -6.82 6.27 -11.70
C ASN A 192 -8.27 5.93 -11.35
N LEU A 193 -9.21 6.69 -11.91
CA LEU A 193 -10.64 6.40 -11.76
C LEU A 193 -11.14 5.76 -13.04
N GLN A 194 -11.53 4.49 -12.96
CA GLN A 194 -12.09 3.75 -14.09
C GLN A 194 -13.53 3.37 -13.80
N VAL A 195 -14.38 3.52 -14.80
CA VAL A 195 -15.80 3.22 -14.73
C VAL A 195 -16.07 2.02 -15.62
N ASP A 196 -16.80 1.03 -15.11
CA ASP A 196 -17.09 -0.21 -15.85
C ASP A 196 -15.81 -0.87 -16.42
N ALA A 197 -14.71 -0.86 -15.65
CA ALA A 197 -13.37 -1.28 -16.11
C ALA A 197 -13.30 -2.68 -16.73
N ASN A 198 -14.20 -3.58 -16.34
CA ASN A 198 -14.26 -4.96 -16.85
C ASN A 198 -15.33 -5.16 -17.94
N GLN A 199 -15.96 -4.10 -18.44
CA GLN A 199 -17.00 -4.18 -19.47
C GLN A 199 -16.44 -3.79 -20.84
N THR A 200 -16.75 -4.60 -21.86
CA THR A 200 -16.40 -4.29 -23.26
C THR A 200 -17.21 -3.13 -23.82
N ARG A 201 -18.40 -2.87 -23.26
CA ARG A 201 -19.24 -1.72 -23.56
C ARG A 201 -19.59 -1.00 -22.26
N PRO A 202 -18.82 0.04 -21.86
CA PRO A 202 -19.05 0.74 -20.60
C PRO A 202 -20.39 1.47 -20.63
N ARG A 203 -21.21 1.30 -19.59
CA ARG A 203 -22.55 1.89 -19.46
C ARG A 203 -22.53 3.29 -18.91
N LEU A 204 -21.45 3.64 -18.22
CA LEU A 204 -21.17 4.97 -17.69
C LEU A 204 -19.77 5.38 -18.15
N LYS A 205 -19.58 6.68 -18.34
CA LYS A 205 -18.28 7.30 -18.63
C LYS A 205 -18.07 8.51 -17.74
N LEU A 206 -16.81 8.80 -17.45
CA LEU A 206 -16.43 10.08 -16.87
C LEU A 206 -16.57 11.17 -17.94
N GLU A 207 -17.01 12.36 -17.53
CA GLU A 207 -17.08 13.51 -18.45
C GLU A 207 -15.68 14.01 -18.84
N SER A 208 -14.67 13.77 -18.00
CA SER A 208 -13.26 14.05 -18.29
C SER A 208 -12.46 12.74 -18.30
N GLU A 209 -11.80 12.43 -19.43
CA GLU A 209 -10.95 11.24 -19.59
C GLU A 209 -9.54 11.45 -19.00
N ALA A 210 -9.45 11.88 -17.74
CA ALA A 210 -8.18 11.92 -17.06
C ALA A 210 -7.70 10.48 -16.78
N SER A 211 -6.59 10.08 -17.39
CA SER A 211 -6.00 8.74 -17.24
C SER A 211 -5.39 8.51 -15.86
N ALA A 212 -4.82 9.56 -15.27
CA ALA A 212 -4.30 9.59 -13.90
C ALA A 212 -4.42 11.00 -13.32
N GLU A 213 -4.89 11.09 -12.08
CA GLU A 213 -5.06 12.35 -11.36
C GLU A 213 -4.22 12.38 -10.10
N THR A 214 -3.79 13.58 -9.67
CA THR A 214 -2.97 13.75 -8.48
C THR A 214 -3.58 14.76 -7.52
N ILE A 215 -3.76 14.35 -6.26
CA ILE A 215 -4.27 15.20 -5.19
C ILE A 215 -3.26 15.29 -4.04
N ARG A 216 -3.16 16.47 -3.43
CA ARG A 216 -2.38 16.66 -2.20
C ARG A 216 -3.29 16.34 -1.02
N VAL A 217 -2.88 15.38 -0.21
CA VAL A 217 -3.66 14.88 0.93
C VAL A 217 -2.89 15.08 2.21
N GLY A 218 -3.61 15.39 3.28
CA GLY A 218 -3.08 15.45 4.64
C GLY A 218 -3.88 14.56 5.57
N ILE A 219 -3.81 14.85 6.87
CA ILE A 219 -4.62 14.16 7.89
C ILE A 219 -6.11 14.47 7.78
N THR A 220 -6.44 15.66 7.29
CA THR A 220 -7.82 16.07 7.00
C THR A 220 -8.26 15.47 5.68
N GLU A 221 -9.46 14.89 5.66
CA GLU A 221 -10.05 14.32 4.46
C GLU A 221 -10.10 15.38 3.33
N THR A 222 -9.62 14.99 2.15
CA THR A 222 -9.62 15.83 0.95
C THR A 222 -10.36 15.08 -0.14
N CYS A 223 -11.37 15.71 -0.73
CA CYS A 223 -12.25 15.08 -1.71
C CYS A 223 -12.13 15.70 -3.10
N LEU A 224 -12.42 14.89 -4.11
CA LEU A 224 -12.53 15.28 -5.50
C LEU A 224 -13.84 14.74 -6.07
N THR A 225 -14.61 15.60 -6.72
CA THR A 225 -15.85 15.22 -7.39
C THR A 225 -15.66 15.22 -8.91
N ARG A 226 -16.16 14.18 -9.56
CA ARG A 226 -16.22 14.03 -11.02
C ARG A 226 -17.65 13.75 -11.45
N ILE A 227 -17.96 14.13 -12.68
CA ILE A 227 -19.26 13.88 -13.28
C ILE A 227 -19.20 12.55 -14.05
N LEU A 228 -20.16 11.68 -13.74
CA LEU A 228 -20.49 10.48 -14.48
C LEU A 228 -21.70 10.77 -15.37
N GLN A 229 -21.66 10.22 -16.58
CA GLN A 229 -22.77 10.26 -17.52
C GLN A 229 -22.98 8.89 -18.13
N ALA A 230 -24.22 8.56 -18.45
CA ALA A 230 -24.53 7.33 -19.18
C ALA A 230 -23.90 7.35 -20.58
N SER A 231 -23.35 6.22 -20.99
CA SER A 231 -22.89 6.00 -22.35
C SER A 231 -24.10 5.73 -23.25
N VAL A 232 -24.28 6.57 -24.28
CA VAL A 232 -25.31 6.34 -25.29
C VAL A 232 -24.65 5.64 -26.48
N THR A 233 -25.00 4.38 -26.70
CA THR A 233 -24.86 3.76 -28.01
C THR A 233 -26.09 4.12 -28.83
N LEU A 234 -25.98 5.16 -29.68
CA LEU A 234 -26.97 5.36 -30.73
C LEU A 234 -26.89 4.16 -31.69
N PRO A 235 -28.00 3.45 -31.96
CA PRO A 235 -28.00 2.49 -33.04
C PRO A 235 -27.69 3.24 -34.34
N GLN A 236 -26.68 2.78 -35.08
CA GLN A 236 -26.40 3.28 -36.42
C GLN A 236 -27.69 3.19 -37.24
N GLY A 237 -28.29 4.34 -37.58
CA GLY A 237 -29.47 4.42 -38.46
C GLY A 237 -30.74 5.07 -37.90
N SER A 238 -30.78 5.56 -36.65
CA SER A 238 -31.97 6.26 -36.15
C SER A 238 -31.94 7.78 -36.42
N LEU A 239 -32.45 8.17 -37.59
CA LEU A 239 -32.81 9.55 -37.89
C LEU A 239 -34.03 9.95 -37.04
N LEU A 240 -33.88 10.96 -36.19
CA LEU A 240 -35.01 11.61 -35.51
C LEU A 240 -35.79 12.46 -36.53
N HIS A 241 -36.89 11.92 -37.06
CA HIS A 241 -37.87 12.75 -37.75
C HIS A 241 -38.72 13.52 -36.71
N GLY A 242 -38.33 14.76 -36.46
CA GLY A 242 -39.18 15.76 -35.83
C GLY A 242 -40.20 16.26 -36.85
N GLY A 243 -41.49 16.02 -36.59
CA GLY A 243 -42.54 16.52 -37.46
C GLY A 243 -43.94 16.06 -37.03
N ARG A 244 -44.56 16.86 -36.17
CA ARG A 244 -45.98 16.81 -35.80
C ARG A 244 -46.85 16.82 -37.06
N ALA A 245 -47.75 15.84 -37.23
CA ALA A 245 -48.90 15.96 -38.12
C ALA A 245 -50.18 15.82 -37.27
N LEU A 246 -51.02 16.86 -37.31
CA LEU A 246 -52.31 16.97 -36.62
C LEU A 246 -53.33 15.97 -37.21
N PRO A 247 -54.37 15.58 -36.44
CA PRO A 247 -55.44 14.75 -36.96
C PRO A 247 -56.40 15.60 -37.80
N GLN A 248 -56.75 15.14 -39.01
CA GLN A 248 -57.98 15.59 -39.67
C GLN A 248 -58.97 14.44 -39.70
N GLY A 249 -60.10 14.65 -39.02
CA GLY A 249 -61.30 13.85 -39.11
C GLY A 249 -62.29 14.44 -40.11
N SER A 250 -62.84 13.54 -40.92
CA SER A 250 -64.17 13.49 -41.56
C SER A 250 -64.81 14.75 -42.16
N SER A 251 -65.13 14.64 -43.44
CA SER A 251 -66.51 14.64 -43.95
C SER A 251 -66.61 13.77 -45.19
#